data_AF-A0A533ZIK0-F1
#
_entry.id   AF-A0A533ZIK0-F1
#
_cell.length_a   1.000
_cell.length_b   1.000
_cell.length_c   1.000
_cell.angle_alpha   90.00
_cell.angle_beta   90.00
_cell.angle_gamma   90.00
#
_symmetry.space_group_name_H-M   'P 1'
#
loop_
_entity.id
_entity.type
_entity.pdbx_description
1 polymer ?
#
loop_
_entity_poly.entity_id
_entity_poly.type
_entity_poly.pdbx_seq_one_letter_code
_entity_poly.pdbx_strand_id
1 'polypeptide(L)'
;MSATPLFLILTIPALSLWSGCETTERVLDTAKRVVTGRTSKTIIDIATSKDAEQALRRHVEGYARDPEALIKDLRAAQRDFETLTAALRGEAGRNWGKKEVHLPERKRYVKYTQNYQSRAIVDFDTGEILVETLDDKDPRGSLKNAIVTTLLTPDDPRAVDLFSDKGITLTSDKKPYLLGLVVDQAGKSVRTPTEAES
;
A
#
# COMPACT_ATOMS: atom_id res chain seq x y z
N MET A 1 -16.44 -44.20 61.55
CA MET A 1 -16.40 -44.19 60.08
C MET A 1 -16.84 -42.81 59.60
N SER A 2 -15.91 -41.87 59.43
CA SER A 2 -16.19 -40.55 58.86
C SER A 2 -15.54 -40.46 57.48
N ALA A 3 -16.33 -40.05 56.49
CA ALA A 3 -15.89 -39.87 55.11
C ALA A 3 -15.42 -38.43 54.91
N THR A 4 -14.17 -38.26 54.51
CA THR A 4 -13.58 -37.01 54.02
C THR A 4 -13.90 -36.84 52.52
N PRO A 5 -14.36 -35.67 52.05
CA PRO A 5 -14.52 -35.45 50.61
C PRO A 5 -13.20 -34.98 49.97
N LEU A 6 -12.88 -35.58 48.83
CA LEU A 6 -11.74 -35.30 47.98
C LEU A 6 -12.04 -34.05 47.14
N PHE A 7 -11.35 -32.93 47.38
CA PHE A 7 -11.41 -31.74 46.51
C PHE A 7 -10.56 -31.97 45.26
N LEU A 8 -11.21 -32.07 44.10
CA LEU A 8 -10.56 -32.11 42.79
C LEU A 8 -10.30 -30.67 42.32
N ILE A 9 -9.05 -30.20 42.40
CA ILE A 9 -8.65 -28.90 41.84
C ILE A 9 -8.44 -29.08 40.33
N LEU A 10 -9.34 -28.52 39.53
CA LEU A 10 -9.22 -28.47 38.07
C LEU A 10 -8.36 -27.25 37.70
N THR A 11 -7.08 -27.47 37.39
CA THR A 11 -6.19 -26.42 36.85
C THR A 11 -6.48 -26.23 35.37
N ILE A 12 -7.05 -25.08 35.00
CA ILE A 12 -7.21 -24.65 33.60
C ILE A 12 -5.85 -24.13 33.13
N PRO A 13 -5.21 -24.72 32.11
CA PRO A 13 -4.01 -24.12 31.54
C PRO A 13 -4.42 -22.85 30.79
N ALA A 14 -3.89 -21.71 31.23
CA ALA A 14 -3.98 -20.47 30.49
C ALA A 14 -3.23 -20.63 29.16
N LEU A 15 -3.96 -20.92 28.08
CA LEU A 15 -3.42 -20.87 26.72
C LEU A 15 -2.96 -19.44 26.47
N SER A 16 -1.64 -19.27 26.48
CA SER A 16 -0.96 -18.01 26.24
C SER A 16 -1.14 -17.64 24.76
N LEU A 17 -1.98 -16.65 24.48
CA LEU A 17 -2.11 -16.01 23.18
C LEU A 17 -0.89 -15.13 22.92
N TRP A 18 0.20 -15.70 22.40
CA TRP A 18 1.45 -15.00 22.09
C TRP A 18 1.97 -15.24 20.65
N SER A 19 1.09 -15.47 19.68
CA SER A 19 1.49 -15.64 18.28
C SER A 19 1.45 -14.36 17.42
N GLY A 20 1.16 -13.19 18.01
CA GLY A 20 0.96 -11.94 17.26
C GLY A 20 2.16 -10.99 17.11
N CYS A 21 3.29 -11.25 17.77
CA CYS A 21 4.41 -10.29 17.79
C CYS A 21 5.41 -10.48 16.63
N GLU A 22 5.57 -11.72 16.16
CA GLU A 22 6.65 -12.08 15.23
C GLU A 22 6.41 -11.56 13.80
N THR A 23 5.15 -11.44 13.37
CA THR A 23 4.79 -10.96 12.04
C THR A 23 5.02 -9.45 11.90
N THR A 24 4.67 -8.68 12.92
CA THR A 24 4.80 -7.21 12.92
C THR A 24 6.28 -6.78 12.92
N GLU A 25 7.13 -7.49 13.67
CA GLU A 25 8.58 -7.23 13.66
C GLU A 25 9.24 -7.57 12.32
N ARG A 26 8.85 -8.69 11.68
CA ARG A 26 9.37 -9.05 10.36
C ARG A 26 8.96 -8.06 9.27
N VAL A 27 7.72 -7.58 9.30
CA VAL A 27 7.23 -6.56 8.37
C VAL A 27 7.98 -5.24 8.59
N LEU A 28 8.23 -4.85 9.85
CA LEU A 28 8.97 -3.63 10.18
C LEU A 28 10.47 -3.71 9.80
N ASP A 29 11.13 -4.84 10.05
CA ASP A 29 12.54 -5.05 9.66
C ASP A 29 12.68 -5.06 8.13
N THR A 30 11.72 -5.67 7.44
CA THR A 30 11.65 -5.62 5.98
C THR A 30 11.46 -4.20 5.49
N ALA A 31 10.49 -3.45 6.03
CA ALA A 31 10.27 -2.06 5.67
C ALA A 31 11.53 -1.20 5.90
N LYS A 32 12.23 -1.41 7.01
CA LYS A 32 13.51 -0.74 7.32
C LYS A 32 14.59 -1.10 6.29
N ARG A 33 14.68 -2.37 5.89
CA ARG A 33 15.66 -2.84 4.89
C ARG A 33 15.39 -2.25 3.52
N VAL A 34 14.12 -2.24 3.08
CA VAL A 34 13.66 -1.65 1.82
C VAL A 34 14.03 -0.16 1.76
N VAL A 35 13.74 0.60 2.82
CA VAL A 35 14.01 2.05 2.88
C VAL A 35 15.52 2.36 2.99
N THR A 36 16.32 1.46 3.57
CA THR A 36 17.77 1.69 3.76
C THR A 36 18.64 1.20 2.61
N GLY A 37 18.10 0.43 1.68
CA GLY A 37 18.78 -0.05 0.47
C GLY A 37 19.29 1.08 -0.43
N ARG A 38 20.41 0.83 -1.15
CA ARG A 38 21.02 1.81 -2.05
C ARG A 38 20.09 2.20 -3.20
N THR A 39 19.40 1.25 -3.82
CA THR A 39 18.47 1.52 -4.92
C THR A 39 17.33 2.45 -4.50
N SER A 40 16.71 2.18 -3.36
CA SER A 40 15.67 3.04 -2.77
C SER A 40 16.21 4.44 -2.48
N LYS A 41 17.43 4.54 -1.94
CA LYS A 41 18.10 5.84 -1.72
C LYS A 41 18.39 6.58 -3.02
N THR A 42 18.79 5.90 -4.08
CA THR A 42 19.00 6.50 -5.41
C THR A 42 17.70 7.05 -5.98
N ILE A 43 16.60 6.28 -5.91
CA ILE A 43 15.29 6.76 -6.38
C ILE A 43 14.82 7.95 -5.54
N ILE A 44 14.97 7.89 -4.20
CA ILE A 44 14.63 8.99 -3.30
C ILE A 44 15.50 10.22 -3.59
N ASP A 45 16.80 10.08 -3.81
CA ASP A 45 17.72 11.19 -4.12
C ASP A 45 17.33 11.86 -5.44
N ILE A 46 17.12 11.08 -6.52
CA ILE A 46 16.67 11.63 -7.81
C ILE A 46 15.33 12.35 -7.64
N ALA A 47 14.38 11.71 -6.93
CA ALA A 47 13.06 12.26 -6.72
C ALA A 47 13.04 13.58 -5.92
N THR A 48 13.82 13.63 -4.83
CA THR A 48 13.81 14.77 -3.91
C THR A 48 14.85 15.84 -4.28
N SER A 49 15.72 15.55 -5.25
CA SER A 49 16.71 16.52 -5.73
C SER A 49 16.08 17.71 -6.43
N LYS A 50 16.68 18.89 -6.23
CA LYS A 50 16.36 20.11 -6.99
C LYS A 50 16.83 20.03 -8.46
N ASP A 51 17.82 19.18 -8.73
CA ASP A 51 18.38 18.92 -10.06
C ASP A 51 18.48 17.40 -10.28
N ALA A 52 17.42 16.85 -10.88
CA ALA A 52 17.30 15.42 -11.13
C ALA A 52 18.34 14.91 -12.14
N GLU A 53 18.76 15.73 -13.10
CA GLU A 53 19.79 15.35 -14.07
C GLU A 53 21.14 15.19 -13.39
N GLN A 54 21.52 16.11 -12.51
CA GLN A 54 22.78 16.01 -11.78
C GLN A 54 22.76 14.83 -10.80
N ALA A 55 21.65 14.60 -10.10
CA ALA A 55 21.50 13.42 -9.27
C ALA A 55 21.69 12.14 -10.10
N LEU A 56 21.00 12.03 -11.24
CA LEU A 56 21.12 10.89 -12.14
C LEU A 56 22.56 10.70 -12.65
N ARG A 57 23.23 11.77 -13.09
CA ARG A 57 24.64 11.72 -13.55
C ARG A 57 25.57 11.14 -12.48
N ARG A 58 25.43 11.57 -11.22
CA ARG A 58 26.23 11.04 -10.11
C ARG A 58 26.04 9.53 -9.93
N HIS A 59 24.80 9.04 -10.03
CA HIS A 59 24.50 7.60 -9.93
C HIS A 59 25.05 6.82 -11.13
N VAL A 60 24.91 7.35 -12.35
CA VAL A 60 25.46 6.75 -13.59
C VAL A 60 26.99 6.65 -13.53
N GLU A 61 27.67 7.72 -13.10
CA GLU A 61 29.14 7.71 -12.91
C GLU A 61 29.58 6.75 -11.80
N GLY A 62 28.75 6.56 -10.77
CA GLY A 62 28.96 5.56 -9.73
C GLY A 62 28.94 4.14 -10.30
N TYR A 63 27.94 3.82 -11.12
CA TYR A 63 27.85 2.52 -11.79
C TYR A 63 28.91 2.31 -12.88
N ALA A 64 29.38 3.36 -13.55
CA ALA A 64 30.49 3.25 -14.49
C ALA A 64 31.79 2.81 -13.81
N ARG A 65 32.00 3.21 -12.54
CA ARG A 65 33.16 2.83 -11.73
C ARG A 65 33.04 1.45 -11.09
N ASP A 66 31.81 1.02 -10.78
CA ASP A 66 31.51 -0.29 -10.21
C ASP A 66 30.23 -0.86 -10.86
N PRO A 67 30.35 -1.54 -12.02
CA PRO A 67 29.19 -2.13 -12.70
C PRO A 67 28.50 -3.23 -11.89
N GLU A 68 29.22 -3.90 -10.98
CA GLU A 68 28.64 -4.93 -10.12
C GLU A 68 27.68 -4.34 -9.08
N ALA A 69 27.92 -3.10 -8.63
CA ALA A 69 26.98 -2.38 -7.77
C ALA A 69 25.60 -2.24 -8.41
N LEU A 70 25.51 -1.97 -9.72
CA LEU A 70 24.22 -1.89 -10.42
C LEU A 70 23.48 -3.22 -10.35
N ILE A 71 24.16 -4.33 -10.63
CA ILE A 71 23.55 -5.67 -10.58
C ILE A 71 23.09 -6.00 -9.15
N LYS A 72 23.88 -5.66 -8.14
CA LYS A 72 23.51 -5.86 -6.73
C LYS A 72 22.27 -5.04 -6.36
N ASP A 73 22.23 -3.78 -6.80
CA ASP A 73 21.13 -2.86 -6.55
C ASP A 73 19.83 -3.30 -7.25
N LEU A 74 19.91 -3.76 -8.50
CA LEU A 74 18.78 -4.33 -9.23
C LEU A 74 18.24 -5.60 -8.53
N ARG A 75 19.13 -6.50 -8.11
CA ARG A 75 18.74 -7.70 -7.34
C ARG A 75 18.12 -7.34 -5.99
N ALA A 76 18.59 -6.28 -5.33
CA ALA A 76 18.00 -5.80 -4.08
C ALA A 76 16.60 -5.24 -4.32
N ALA A 77 16.43 -4.37 -5.31
CA ALA A 77 15.13 -3.81 -5.66
C ALA A 77 14.12 -4.89 -6.07
N GLN A 78 14.55 -5.91 -6.81
CA GLN A 78 13.68 -7.04 -7.15
C GLN A 78 13.19 -7.78 -5.89
N ARG A 79 14.08 -8.11 -4.95
CA ARG A 79 13.69 -8.78 -3.70
C ARG A 79 12.77 -7.91 -2.84
N ASP A 80 13.06 -6.62 -2.76
CA ASP A 80 12.26 -5.65 -2.01
C ASP A 80 10.84 -5.57 -2.60
N PHE A 81 10.72 -5.47 -3.93
CA PHE A 81 9.45 -5.50 -4.65
C PHE A 81 8.68 -6.81 -4.43
N GLU A 82 9.35 -7.96 -4.54
CA GLU A 82 8.76 -9.28 -4.28
C GLU A 82 8.23 -9.36 -2.84
N THR A 83 8.96 -8.81 -1.87
CA THR A 83 8.56 -8.85 -0.47
C THR A 83 7.36 -7.95 -0.18
N LEU A 84 7.35 -6.72 -0.70
CA LEU A 84 6.20 -5.81 -0.61
C LEU A 84 4.95 -6.42 -1.25
N THR A 85 5.10 -7.00 -2.44
CA THR A 85 4.01 -7.66 -3.16
C THR A 85 3.48 -8.87 -2.40
N ALA A 86 4.36 -9.67 -1.79
CA ALA A 86 3.97 -10.81 -0.96
C ALA A 86 3.23 -10.38 0.31
N ALA A 87 3.67 -9.31 0.97
CA ALA A 87 2.99 -8.74 2.13
C ALA A 87 1.58 -8.26 1.76
N LEU A 88 1.44 -7.47 0.70
CA LEU A 88 0.16 -7.00 0.20
C LEU A 88 -0.78 -8.17 -0.16
N ARG A 89 -0.28 -9.15 -0.92
CA ARG A 89 -1.03 -10.37 -1.28
C ARG A 89 -1.52 -11.10 -0.04
N GLY A 90 -0.70 -11.17 1.00
CA GLY A 90 -1.03 -11.78 2.28
C GLY A 90 -2.18 -11.05 2.99
N GLU A 91 -2.12 -9.73 3.09
CA GLU A 91 -3.17 -8.90 3.73
C GLU A 91 -4.47 -8.91 2.93
N ALA A 92 -4.40 -8.69 1.62
CA ALA A 92 -5.55 -8.77 0.73
C ALA A 92 -6.21 -10.15 0.80
N GLY A 93 -5.42 -11.23 0.76
CA GLY A 93 -5.94 -12.59 0.83
C GLY A 93 -6.55 -12.97 2.17
N ARG A 94 -6.09 -12.36 3.28
CA ARG A 94 -6.71 -12.50 4.61
C ARG A 94 -8.07 -11.85 4.70
N ASN A 95 -8.23 -10.66 4.11
CA ASN A 95 -9.45 -9.87 4.22
C ASN A 95 -10.51 -10.27 3.17
N TRP A 96 -10.10 -10.44 1.91
CA TRP A 96 -11.01 -10.69 0.78
C TRP A 96 -11.08 -12.16 0.36
N GLY A 97 -10.13 -12.98 0.80
CA GLY A 97 -9.97 -14.36 0.35
C GLY A 97 -9.03 -14.50 -0.85
N LYS A 98 -8.40 -15.67 -0.99
CA LYS A 98 -7.31 -15.91 -1.96
C LYS A 98 -7.69 -15.71 -3.43
N LYS A 99 -8.97 -15.80 -3.77
CA LYS A 99 -9.48 -15.63 -5.14
C LYS A 99 -9.78 -14.17 -5.49
N GLU A 100 -9.87 -13.31 -4.49
CA GLU A 100 -10.23 -11.88 -4.58
C GLU A 100 -9.02 -10.98 -4.32
N VAL A 101 -7.82 -11.49 -4.56
CA VAL A 101 -6.59 -10.68 -4.43
C VAL A 101 -6.31 -9.97 -5.73
N HIS A 102 -6.35 -8.64 -5.69
CA HIS A 102 -5.87 -7.79 -6.77
C HIS A 102 -4.57 -7.14 -6.33
N LEU A 103 -3.61 -7.03 -7.25
CA LEU A 103 -2.30 -6.44 -6.99
C LEU A 103 -2.03 -5.32 -7.99
N PRO A 104 -1.24 -4.30 -7.62
CA PRO A 104 -0.79 -3.30 -8.57
C PRO A 104 0.00 -3.94 -9.71
N GLU A 105 -0.27 -3.51 -10.94
CA GLU A 105 0.43 -3.92 -12.15
C GLU A 105 0.75 -2.70 -13.01
N ARG A 106 1.56 -2.88 -14.07
CA ARG A 106 1.98 -1.78 -14.95
C ARG A 106 0.81 -0.96 -15.52
N LYS A 107 -0.33 -1.60 -15.78
CA LYS A 107 -1.54 -0.99 -16.34
C LYS A 107 -2.76 -1.11 -15.42
N ARG A 108 -2.54 -1.46 -14.16
CA ARG A 108 -3.61 -1.59 -13.18
C ARG A 108 -3.18 -0.96 -11.87
N TYR A 109 -3.81 0.15 -11.54
CA TYR A 109 -3.67 0.74 -10.21
C TYR A 109 -4.57 -0.06 -9.26
N VAL A 110 -4.00 -0.52 -8.15
CA VAL A 110 -4.76 -1.14 -7.06
C VAL A 110 -4.32 -0.50 -5.76
N LYS A 111 -5.25 0.06 -5.01
CA LYS A 111 -4.98 0.63 -3.71
C LYS A 111 -5.97 0.11 -2.69
N TYR A 112 -5.44 -0.52 -1.65
CA TYR A 112 -6.19 -0.87 -0.45
C TYR A 112 -6.12 0.27 0.56
N THR A 113 -7.20 0.47 1.31
CA THR A 113 -7.30 1.46 2.39
C THR A 113 -8.16 0.90 3.52
N GLN A 114 -8.19 1.61 4.66
CA GLN A 114 -9.07 1.28 5.79
C GLN A 114 -8.83 -0.16 6.28
N ASN A 115 -7.60 -0.49 6.67
CA ASN A 115 -7.22 -1.83 7.14
C ASN A 115 -7.57 -2.93 6.11
N TYR A 116 -7.31 -2.63 4.84
CA TYR A 116 -7.62 -3.50 3.69
C TYR A 116 -9.11 -3.78 3.47
N GLN A 117 -10.03 -3.10 4.16
CA GLN A 117 -11.47 -3.31 3.97
C GLN A 117 -12.00 -2.67 2.69
N SER A 118 -11.36 -1.62 2.17
CA SER A 118 -11.75 -1.00 0.91
C SER A 118 -10.62 -1.08 -0.11
N ARG A 119 -10.99 -1.24 -1.39
CA ARG A 119 -10.05 -1.26 -2.52
C ARG A 119 -10.56 -0.40 -3.66
N ALA A 120 -9.65 0.30 -4.32
CA ALA A 120 -9.86 0.97 -5.59
C ALA A 120 -8.99 0.32 -6.66
N ILE A 121 -9.59 -0.02 -7.79
CA ILE A 121 -8.95 -0.64 -8.94
C ILE A 121 -9.21 0.26 -10.14
N VAL A 122 -8.14 0.79 -10.75
CA VAL A 122 -8.23 1.50 -12.03
C VAL A 122 -7.54 0.66 -13.09
N ASP A 123 -8.30 0.24 -14.09
CA ASP A 123 -7.77 -0.47 -15.24
C ASP A 123 -7.58 0.51 -16.40
N PHE A 124 -6.31 0.75 -16.75
CA PHE A 124 -5.96 1.74 -17.76
C PHE A 124 -6.21 1.27 -19.19
N ASP A 125 -6.36 -0.05 -19.41
CA ASP A 125 -6.67 -0.58 -20.74
C ASP A 125 -8.17 -0.50 -21.02
N THR A 126 -9.03 -0.73 -20.02
CA THR A 126 -10.50 -0.65 -20.19
C THR A 126 -11.06 0.74 -19.91
N GLY A 127 -10.34 1.57 -19.15
CA GLY A 127 -10.83 2.89 -18.70
C GLY A 127 -11.84 2.80 -17.56
N GLU A 128 -11.88 1.66 -16.84
CA GLU A 128 -12.83 1.41 -15.76
C GLU A 128 -12.21 1.68 -14.39
N ILE A 129 -13.03 2.20 -13.47
CA ILE A 129 -12.70 2.37 -12.06
C ILE A 129 -13.70 1.57 -11.25
N LEU A 130 -13.21 0.56 -10.53
CA LEU A 130 -13.98 -0.25 -9.59
C LEU A 130 -13.57 0.11 -8.16
N VAL A 131 -14.54 0.47 -7.33
CA VAL A 131 -14.33 0.74 -5.90
C VAL A 131 -15.25 -0.17 -5.10
N GLU A 132 -14.66 -0.92 -4.17
CA GLU A 132 -15.35 -1.95 -3.39
C GLU A 132 -14.99 -1.82 -1.90
N THR A 133 -15.90 -2.28 -1.03
CA THR A 133 -15.66 -2.35 0.41
C THR A 133 -16.26 -3.60 1.03
N LEU A 134 -15.57 -4.12 2.03
CA LEU A 134 -16.04 -5.16 2.96
C LEU A 134 -16.54 -4.56 4.29
N ASP A 135 -16.54 -3.23 4.44
CA ASP A 135 -17.06 -2.58 5.63
C ASP A 135 -18.57 -2.83 5.77
N ASP A 136 -18.95 -3.58 6.81
CA ASP A 136 -20.33 -3.93 7.13
C ASP A 136 -21.01 -2.91 8.04
N LYS A 137 -20.25 -2.01 8.66
CA LYS A 137 -20.75 -1.01 9.61
C LYS A 137 -21.18 0.27 8.91
N ASP A 138 -20.35 0.77 8.01
CA ASP A 138 -20.66 1.94 7.17
C ASP A 138 -20.15 1.77 5.74
N PRO A 139 -20.74 0.84 4.96
CA PRO A 139 -20.31 0.59 3.58
C PRO A 139 -20.41 1.85 2.71
N ARG A 140 -21.41 2.72 2.96
CA ARG A 140 -21.61 3.94 2.17
C ARG A 140 -20.53 4.99 2.46
N GLY A 141 -20.20 5.22 3.73
CA GLY A 141 -19.13 6.12 4.11
C GLY A 141 -17.77 5.63 3.61
N SER A 142 -17.50 4.33 3.73
CA SER A 142 -16.26 3.72 3.24
C SER A 142 -16.13 3.80 1.71
N LEU A 143 -17.20 3.51 0.96
CA LEU A 143 -17.20 3.71 -0.50
C LEU A 143 -17.02 5.19 -0.88
N LYS A 144 -17.74 6.12 -0.22
CA LYS A 144 -17.60 7.56 -0.47
C LYS A 144 -16.15 8.00 -0.29
N ASN A 145 -15.53 7.63 0.84
CA ASN A 145 -14.15 7.97 1.13
C ASN A 145 -13.17 7.37 0.10
N ALA A 146 -13.35 6.10 -0.27
CA ALA A 146 -12.51 5.44 -1.26
C ALA A 146 -12.65 6.06 -2.67
N ILE A 147 -13.86 6.42 -3.09
CA ILE A 147 -14.13 7.12 -4.36
C ILE A 147 -13.43 8.49 -4.36
N VAL A 148 -13.70 9.33 -3.36
CA VAL A 148 -13.11 10.67 -3.25
C VAL A 148 -11.58 10.59 -3.25
N THR A 149 -11.01 9.66 -2.47
CA THR A 149 -9.57 9.45 -2.42
C THR A 149 -9.00 9.02 -3.77
N THR A 150 -9.69 8.14 -4.49
CA THR A 150 -9.25 7.67 -5.81
C THR A 150 -9.26 8.80 -6.84
N LEU A 151 -10.35 9.57 -6.91
CA LEU A 151 -10.50 10.70 -7.83
C LEU A 151 -9.46 11.80 -7.58
N LEU A 152 -9.07 11.99 -6.33
CA LEU A 152 -8.17 13.05 -5.89
C LEU A 152 -6.75 12.57 -5.60
N THR A 153 -6.43 11.32 -5.96
CA THR A 153 -5.07 10.79 -5.79
C THR A 153 -4.08 11.68 -6.58
N PRO A 154 -3.03 12.22 -5.93
CA PRO A 154 -2.06 13.10 -6.59
C PRO A 154 -1.39 12.47 -7.82
N ASP A 155 -1.03 13.30 -8.79
CA ASP A 155 -0.30 12.88 -10.00
C ASP A 155 1.17 12.53 -9.77
N ASP A 156 1.72 12.87 -8.59
CA ASP A 156 3.02 12.42 -8.14
C ASP A 156 2.94 10.98 -7.56
N PRO A 157 3.42 9.95 -8.28
CA PRO A 157 3.33 8.57 -7.82
C PRO A 157 4.14 8.31 -6.54
N ARG A 158 5.08 9.19 -6.18
CA ARG A 158 5.91 9.05 -4.98
C ARG A 158 5.16 9.44 -3.70
N ALA A 159 4.04 10.15 -3.84
CA ALA A 159 3.19 10.53 -2.72
C ALA A 159 2.30 9.38 -2.23
N VAL A 160 2.26 8.25 -2.96
CA VAL A 160 1.35 7.14 -2.70
C VAL A 160 2.13 5.84 -2.46
N ASP A 161 1.88 5.19 -1.33
CA ASP A 161 2.32 3.82 -1.10
C ASP A 161 1.23 2.85 -1.55
N LEU A 162 1.47 2.11 -2.63
CA LEU A 162 0.53 1.13 -3.20
C LEU A 162 0.56 -0.23 -2.50
N PHE A 163 1.59 -0.52 -1.71
CA PHE A 163 1.83 -1.86 -1.14
C PHE A 163 1.36 -2.01 0.31
N SER A 164 0.74 -0.96 0.86
CA SER A 164 0.10 -0.97 2.17
C SER A 164 -1.33 -0.42 2.10
N ASP A 165 -2.04 -0.48 3.21
CA ASP A 165 -3.37 0.15 3.40
C ASP A 165 -3.29 1.61 3.87
N LYS A 166 -2.08 2.19 3.97
CA LYS A 166 -1.88 3.55 4.44
C LYS A 166 -2.69 4.53 3.60
N GLY A 167 -3.46 5.39 4.27
CA GLY A 167 -4.26 6.42 3.61
C GLY A 167 -3.41 7.41 2.81
N ILE A 168 -4.05 8.04 1.84
CA ILE A 168 -3.46 9.11 1.02
C ILE A 168 -3.87 10.43 1.64
N THR A 169 -2.91 11.30 1.93
CA THR A 169 -3.20 12.66 2.36
C THR A 169 -3.65 13.47 1.15
N LEU A 170 -4.94 13.81 1.09
CA LEU A 170 -5.48 14.64 0.03
C LEU A 170 -5.12 16.10 0.30
N THR A 171 -4.52 16.75 -0.69
CA THR A 171 -4.14 18.17 -0.61
C THR A 171 -4.52 18.87 -1.92
N SER A 172 -5.11 20.07 -1.81
CA SER A 172 -5.58 20.82 -2.97
C SER A 172 -4.45 21.49 -3.78
N ASP A 173 -3.20 21.41 -3.31
CA ASP A 173 -2.02 21.97 -3.98
C ASP A 173 -1.43 21.01 -5.03
N LYS A 174 -1.81 19.73 -5.01
CA LYS A 174 -1.37 18.73 -5.98
C LYS A 174 -2.47 18.45 -6.99
N LYS A 175 -2.09 18.34 -8.26
CA LYS A 175 -3.01 18.00 -9.33
C LYS A 175 -3.39 16.52 -9.19
N PRO A 176 -4.69 16.15 -9.24
CA PRO A 176 -5.08 14.75 -9.27
C PRO A 176 -4.65 14.08 -10.58
N TYR A 177 -4.21 12.83 -10.50
CA TYR A 177 -3.78 12.08 -11.68
C TYR A 177 -4.95 11.79 -12.64
N LEU A 178 -6.17 11.61 -12.12
CA LEU A 178 -7.40 11.39 -12.90
C LEU A 178 -8.01 12.68 -13.47
N LEU A 179 -7.41 13.85 -13.20
CA LEU A 179 -7.95 15.12 -13.65
C LEU A 179 -8.01 15.18 -15.18
N GLY A 180 -9.22 15.30 -15.72
CA GLY A 180 -9.49 15.33 -17.17
C GLY A 180 -9.63 13.95 -17.81
N LEU A 181 -9.41 12.87 -17.05
CA LEU A 181 -9.69 11.49 -17.47
C LEU A 181 -11.07 11.02 -16.99
N VAL A 182 -11.53 11.58 -15.85
CA VAL A 182 -12.84 11.30 -15.26
C VAL A 182 -13.62 12.61 -15.13
N VAL A 183 -14.91 12.53 -15.43
CA VAL A 183 -15.88 13.61 -15.24
C VAL A 183 -17.03 13.14 -14.37
N ASP A 184 -17.67 14.07 -13.68
CA ASP A 184 -18.90 13.84 -12.93
C ASP A 184 -20.12 13.67 -13.87
N GLN A 185 -21.29 13.46 -13.27
CA GLN A 185 -22.58 13.35 -13.96
C GLN A 185 -22.96 14.59 -14.78
N ALA A 186 -22.38 15.75 -14.48
CA ALA A 186 -22.58 17.01 -15.22
C ALA A 186 -21.52 17.22 -16.31
N GLY A 187 -20.61 16.25 -16.51
CA GLY A 187 -19.53 16.33 -17.48
C GLY A 187 -18.36 17.22 -17.04
N LYS A 188 -18.27 17.58 -15.76
CA LYS A 188 -17.21 18.43 -15.22
C LYS A 188 -16.08 17.58 -14.62
N SER A 189 -14.83 17.98 -14.86
CA SER A 189 -13.68 17.33 -14.23
C SER A 189 -13.64 17.56 -12.72
N VAL A 190 -13.22 16.54 -11.98
CA VAL A 190 -13.14 16.56 -10.52
C VAL A 190 -11.71 16.93 -10.08
N ARG A 191 -11.56 18.03 -9.32
CA ARG A 191 -10.25 18.51 -8.86
C ARG A 191 -10.17 18.69 -7.34
N THR A 192 -11.30 18.84 -6.66
CA THR A 192 -11.36 19.16 -5.23
C THR A 192 -12.27 18.19 -4.47
N PRO A 193 -12.11 18.07 -3.13
CA PRO A 193 -13.01 17.27 -2.29
C PRO A 193 -14.48 17.66 -2.49
N THR A 194 -14.80 18.95 -2.52
CA THR A 194 -16.18 19.41 -2.72
C THR A 194 -16.77 18.97 -4.05
N GLU A 195 -15.98 18.97 -5.13
CA GLU A 195 -16.43 18.47 -6.45
C GLU A 195 -16.54 16.95 -6.49
N ALA A 196 -15.71 16.23 -5.73
CA ALA A 196 -15.77 14.77 -5.66
C ALA A 196 -16.96 14.27 -4.81
N GLU A 197 -17.48 15.12 -3.93
CA GLU A 197 -18.57 14.80 -3.00
C GLU A 197 -19.97 15.22 -3.50
N SER A 198 -20.05 15.98 -4.60
CA SER A 198 -21.28 16.58 -5.13
C SER A 198 -22.01 15.69 -6.14
#